data_AF-A0A916PYM1-F1
#
_entry.id   AF-A0A916PYM1-F1
#
_cell.length_a   1.000
_cell.length_b   1.000
_cell.length_c   1.000
_cell.angle_alpha   90.00
_cell.angle_beta   90.00
_cell.angle_gamma   90.00
#
_symmetry.space_group_name_H-M   'P 1'
#
loop_
_entity.id
_entity.type
_entity.pdbx_description
1 polymer ?
#
loop_
_entity_poly.entity_id
_entity_poly.type
_entity_poly.pdbx_seq_one_letter_code
_entity_poly.pdbx_strand_id
1 'polypeptide(L)'
;MYFLKHARELEIVPESMNLVPEIKQAFEFAKQGNLTREELDEFEHQAIFIHDQRNIAIKSLKQGLKQGLEQGLEQGLEQGRREAKLEMAKQLLALLDDDAISRATGLSLQEVANLRSQ
;
A
#
# COMPACT_ATOMS: atom_id res chain seq x y z
N MET A 1 -53.02 0.43 -25.20
CA MET A 1 -52.01 0.99 -24.28
C MET A 1 -51.65 2.41 -24.71
N TYR A 2 -52.35 3.42 -24.18
CA TYR A 2 -52.15 4.84 -24.52
C TYR A 2 -50.97 5.43 -23.74
N PHE A 3 -50.85 5.11 -22.45
CA PHE A 3 -49.81 5.60 -21.55
C PHE A 3 -48.39 5.32 -22.06
N LEU A 4 -48.05 4.07 -22.41
CA LEU A 4 -46.71 3.70 -22.89
C LEU A 4 -46.32 4.36 -24.22
N LYS A 5 -47.29 4.80 -25.03
CA LYS A 5 -47.01 5.49 -26.30
C LYS A 5 -46.66 6.96 -26.09
N HIS A 6 -47.22 7.61 -25.07
CA HIS A 6 -47.05 9.03 -24.79
C HIS A 6 -46.23 9.32 -23.52
N ALA A 7 -45.79 8.28 -22.79
CA ALA A 7 -45.02 8.39 -21.55
C ALA A 7 -43.70 9.16 -21.71
N ARG A 8 -43.07 9.10 -22.88
CA ARG A 8 -41.83 9.83 -23.18
C ARG A 8 -42.04 11.30 -23.54
N GLU A 9 -43.28 11.70 -23.84
CA GLU A 9 -43.67 13.08 -24.19
C GLU A 9 -44.13 13.87 -22.94
N LEU A 10 -44.27 13.19 -21.80
CA LEU A 10 -44.66 13.78 -20.53
C LEU A 10 -43.42 14.29 -19.79
N GLU A 11 -43.12 15.59 -19.95
CA GLU A 11 -42.07 16.27 -19.17
C GLU A 11 -42.47 16.46 -17.69
N ILE A 12 -43.78 16.52 -17.41
CA ILE A 12 -44.33 16.73 -16.07
C ILE A 12 -45.48 15.73 -15.85
N VAL A 13 -45.48 15.05 -14.69
CA VAL A 13 -46.57 14.12 -14.30
C VAL A 13 -47.82 14.94 -13.95
N PRO A 14 -48.97 14.73 -14.65
CA PRO A 14 -50.20 15.45 -14.37
C PRO A 14 -50.72 15.16 -12.95
N GLU A 15 -51.25 16.17 -12.24
CA GLU A 15 -51.72 16.02 -10.86
C GLU A 15 -52.81 14.95 -10.70
N SER A 16 -53.62 14.71 -11.74
CA SER A 16 -54.65 13.67 -11.75
C SER A 16 -54.06 12.25 -11.62
N MET A 17 -52.79 12.05 -11.96
CA MET A 17 -52.08 10.76 -11.80
C MET A 17 -51.57 10.53 -10.36
N ASN A 18 -51.44 11.59 -9.56
CA ASN A 18 -51.06 11.48 -8.14
C ASN A 18 -52.21 10.98 -7.26
N LEU A 19 -53.43 10.90 -7.79
CA LEU A 19 -54.62 10.41 -7.10
C LEU A 19 -54.66 8.87 -7.01
N VAL A 20 -53.83 8.17 -7.80
CA VAL A 20 -53.73 6.71 -7.78
C VAL A 20 -52.46 6.30 -7.04
N PRO A 21 -52.57 5.75 -5.81
CA PRO A 21 -51.42 5.41 -4.96
C PRO A 21 -50.39 4.49 -5.65
N GLU A 22 -50.85 3.56 -6.47
CA GLU A 22 -50.04 2.59 -7.20
C GLU A 22 -49.18 3.25 -8.28
N ILE A 23 -49.71 4.27 -8.95
CA ILE A 23 -48.98 5.03 -9.98
C ILE A 23 -47.91 5.89 -9.30
N LYS A 24 -48.25 6.52 -8.17
CA LYS A 24 -47.29 7.30 -7.37
C LYS A 24 -46.15 6.42 -6.85
N GLN A 25 -46.45 5.24 -6.33
CA GLN A 25 -45.42 4.28 -5.89
C GLN A 25 -44.53 3.85 -7.07
N ALA A 26 -45.10 3.55 -8.23
CA ALA A 26 -44.32 3.17 -9.41
C ALA A 26 -43.34 4.28 -9.86
N PHE A 27 -43.74 5.56 -9.78
CA PHE A 27 -42.85 6.69 -10.08
C PHE A 27 -41.75 6.88 -9.03
N GLU A 28 -42.06 6.74 -7.73
CA GLU A 28 -41.04 6.80 -6.67
C GLU A 28 -40.01 5.67 -6.81
N PHE A 29 -40.44 4.44 -7.12
CA PHE A 29 -39.55 3.32 -7.41
C PHE A 29 -38.71 3.55 -8.67
N ALA A 30 -39.30 4.10 -9.73
CA ALA A 30 -38.57 4.43 -10.96
C ALA A 30 -37.53 5.54 -10.73
N LYS A 31 -37.85 6.54 -9.90
CA LYS A 31 -36.94 7.63 -9.53
C LYS A 31 -35.77 7.13 -8.67
N GLN A 32 -36.00 6.14 -7.81
CA GLN A 32 -34.93 5.47 -7.04
C GLN A 32 -33.99 4.64 -7.92
N GLY A 33 -34.45 4.19 -9.10
CA GLY A 33 -33.68 3.31 -10.00
C GLY A 33 -33.03 4.01 -11.19
N ASN A 34 -33.21 5.31 -11.39
CA ASN A 34 -32.78 6.01 -12.60
C ASN A 34 -31.83 7.16 -12.24
N LEU A 35 -30.54 6.86 -12.11
CA LEU A 35 -29.49 7.87 -12.04
C LEU A 35 -29.51 8.70 -13.34
N THR A 36 -29.40 10.02 -13.24
CA THR A 36 -29.15 10.83 -14.44
C THR A 36 -27.76 10.51 -15.01
N ARG A 37 -27.48 10.93 -16.25
CA ARG A 37 -26.14 10.75 -16.82
C ARG A 37 -25.09 11.47 -15.98
N GLU A 38 -25.40 12.67 -15.47
CA GLU A 38 -24.48 13.39 -14.60
C GLU A 38 -24.22 12.66 -13.28
N GLU A 39 -25.26 12.10 -12.65
CA GLU A 39 -25.13 11.34 -11.39
C GLU A 39 -24.36 10.03 -11.59
N LEU A 40 -24.54 9.36 -12.73
CA LEU A 40 -23.77 8.16 -13.09
C LEU A 40 -22.30 8.49 -13.31
N ASP A 41 -22.00 9.55 -14.06
CA ASP A 41 -20.62 10.02 -14.29
C ASP A 41 -19.95 10.42 -12.97
N GLU A 42 -20.67 11.08 -12.06
CA GLU A 42 -20.14 11.42 -10.73
C GLU A 42 -19.83 10.16 -9.90
N PHE A 43 -20.71 9.16 -9.92
CA PHE A 43 -20.48 7.88 -9.25
C PHE A 43 -19.27 7.12 -9.82
N GLU A 44 -19.10 7.13 -11.15
CA GLU A 44 -17.94 6.54 -11.81
C GLU A 44 -16.64 7.24 -11.40
N HIS A 45 -16.62 8.59 -11.38
CA HIS A 45 -15.46 9.34 -10.91
C HIS A 45 -15.12 9.05 -9.45
N GLN A 46 -16.13 8.96 -8.57
CA GLN A 46 -15.93 8.59 -7.17
C GLN A 46 -15.36 7.17 -7.04
N ALA A 47 -15.89 6.21 -7.81
CA ALA A 47 -15.39 4.84 -7.81
C ALA A 47 -13.93 4.75 -8.28
N ILE A 48 -13.58 5.47 -9.35
CA ILE A 48 -12.20 5.57 -9.85
C ILE A 48 -11.28 6.17 -8.78
N PHE A 49 -11.70 7.28 -8.15
CA PHE A 49 -10.92 7.92 -7.09
C PHE A 49 -10.67 6.97 -5.92
N ILE A 50 -11.70 6.29 -5.42
CA ILE A 50 -11.59 5.34 -4.30
C ILE A 50 -10.64 4.18 -4.67
N HIS A 51 -10.77 3.66 -5.88
CA HIS A 51 -9.91 2.60 -6.39
C HIS A 51 -8.44 3.04 -6.45
N ASP A 52 -8.18 4.23 -6.99
CA ASP A 52 -6.83 4.77 -7.09
C ASP A 52 -6.22 5.04 -5.72
N GLN A 53 -6.98 5.64 -4.79
CA GLN A 53 -6.52 5.84 -3.41
C GLN A 53 -6.16 4.51 -2.74
N ARG A 54 -7.00 3.49 -2.92
CA ARG A 54 -6.73 2.14 -2.38
C ARG A 54 -5.46 1.55 -2.99
N ASN A 55 -5.27 1.69 -4.29
CA ASN A 55 -4.08 1.18 -4.97
C ASN A 55 -2.81 1.91 -4.57
N ILE A 56 -2.88 3.24 -4.41
CA ILE A 56 -1.77 4.05 -3.87
C ILE A 56 -1.41 3.55 -2.47
N ALA A 57 -2.38 3.41 -1.57
CA ALA A 57 -2.14 2.94 -0.21
C ALA A 57 -1.50 1.54 -0.17
N ILE A 58 -2.02 0.60 -0.96
CA ILE A 58 -1.46 -0.76 -1.07
C ILE A 58 -0.03 -0.73 -1.61
N LYS A 59 0.21 0.06 -2.66
CA LYS A 59 1.54 0.18 -3.28
C LYS A 59 2.55 0.77 -2.30
N SER A 60 2.18 1.86 -1.62
CA SER A 60 3.02 2.52 -0.62
C SER A 60 3.35 1.58 0.54
N LEU A 61 2.36 0.82 1.05
CA LEU A 61 2.60 -0.16 2.11
C LEU A 61 3.56 -1.27 1.65
N LYS A 62 3.34 -1.83 0.46
CA LYS A 62 4.23 -2.86 -0.11
C LYS A 62 5.65 -2.34 -0.30
N GLN A 63 5.80 -1.12 -0.81
CA GLN A 63 7.11 -0.50 -1.01
C GLN A 63 7.81 -0.25 0.32
N GLY A 64 7.12 0.31 1.31
CA GLY A 64 7.68 0.55 2.64
C GLY A 64 8.12 -0.75 3.33
N LEU A 65 7.30 -1.80 3.27
CA LEU A 65 7.65 -3.12 3.82
C LEU A 65 8.87 -3.73 3.12
N LYS A 66 8.90 -3.66 1.78
CA LYS A 66 10.03 -4.17 1.00
C LYS A 66 11.33 -3.43 1.34
N GLN A 67 11.29 -2.10 1.36
CA GLN A 67 12.45 -1.27 1.68
C GLN A 67 12.93 -1.52 3.12
N GLY A 68 12.01 -1.59 4.09
CA GLY A 68 12.36 -1.87 5.48
C GLY A 68 12.99 -3.25 5.65
N LEU A 69 12.48 -4.27 4.96
CA LEU A 69 13.05 -5.62 5.00
C LEU A 69 14.44 -5.67 4.35
N GLU A 70 14.62 -5.05 3.18
CA GLU A 70 15.92 -4.99 2.49
C GLU A 70 16.97 -4.28 3.35
N GLN A 71 16.62 -3.11 3.90
CA GLN A 71 17.51 -2.35 4.78
C GLN A 71 17.85 -3.12 6.06
N GLY A 72 16.86 -3.73 6.70
CA GLY A 72 17.07 -4.51 7.92
C GLY A 72 17.94 -5.75 7.68
N LEU A 73 17.75 -6.44 6.54
CA LEU A 73 18.58 -7.58 6.16
C LEU A 73 20.02 -7.17 5.87
N GLU A 74 20.23 -6.08 5.12
CA GLU A 74 21.56 -5.57 4.81
C GLU A 74 22.32 -5.16 6.07
N GLN A 75 21.68 -4.37 6.95
CA GLN A 75 22.27 -3.97 8.23
C GLN A 75 22.59 -5.18 9.10
N GLY A 76 21.67 -6.15 9.21
CA GLY A 76 21.89 -7.37 9.99
C GLY A 76 23.03 -8.22 9.46
N LEU A 77 23.17 -8.35 8.14
CA LEU A 77 24.27 -9.08 7.51
C LEU A 77 25.61 -8.37 7.71
N GLU A 78 25.66 -7.04 7.59
CA GLU A 78 26.87 -6.27 7.82
C GLU A 78 27.32 -6.35 9.28
N GLN A 79 26.39 -6.17 10.22
CA GLN A 79 26.65 -6.30 11.65
C GLN A 79 27.14 -7.72 11.98
N GLY A 80 26.46 -8.77 11.50
CA GLY A 80 26.86 -10.15 11.74
C GLY A 80 28.24 -10.48 11.16
N ARG A 81 28.56 -9.99 9.95
CA ARG A 81 29.92 -10.14 9.38
C ARG A 81 30.97 -9.43 10.22
N ARG A 82 30.67 -8.22 10.70
CA ARG A 82 31.58 -7.44 11.55
C ARG A 82 31.84 -8.13 12.89
N GLU A 83 30.78 -8.61 13.54
CA GLU A 83 30.86 -9.36 14.80
C GLU A 83 31.65 -10.66 14.63
N ALA A 84 31.40 -11.42 13.56
CA ALA A 84 32.14 -12.64 13.26
C ALA A 84 33.65 -12.37 13.08
N LYS A 85 34.02 -11.29 12.38
CA LYS A 85 35.42 -10.88 12.25
C LYS A 85 36.05 -10.55 13.61
N LEU A 86 35.33 -9.84 14.48
CA LEU A 86 35.80 -9.47 15.81
C LEU A 86 35.97 -10.70 16.72
N GLU A 87 35.00 -11.60 16.73
CA GLU A 87 35.07 -12.84 17.53
C GLU A 87 36.21 -13.74 17.06
N MET A 88 36.38 -13.88 15.75
CA MET A 88 37.53 -14.60 15.20
C MET A 88 38.85 -13.94 15.60
N ALA A 89 38.95 -12.61 15.52
CA ALA A 89 40.15 -11.88 15.94
C ALA A 89 40.47 -12.14 17.41
N LYS A 90 39.48 -12.06 18.32
CA LYS A 90 39.64 -12.31 19.76
C LYS A 90 40.17 -13.72 20.04
N GLN A 91 39.67 -14.72 19.33
CA GLN A 91 40.14 -16.12 19.48
C GLN A 91 41.59 -16.29 19.02
N LEU A 92 42.02 -15.50 18.03
CA LEU A 92 43.37 -15.58 17.47
C LEU A 92 44.42 -14.76 18.23
N LEU A 93 44.02 -13.79 19.07
CA LEU A 93 44.93 -12.91 19.83
C LEU A 93 45.96 -13.67 20.68
N ALA A 94 45.58 -14.85 21.19
CA ALA A 94 46.45 -15.71 22.00
C ALA A 94 47.45 -16.54 21.18
N LEU A 95 47.24 -16.64 19.86
CA LEU A 95 47.95 -17.59 18.99
C LEU A 95 48.80 -16.91 17.93
N LEU A 96 48.44 -15.70 17.51
CA LEU A 96 49.01 -15.01 16.34
C LEU A 96 49.41 -13.57 16.67
N ASP A 97 50.31 -13.03 15.85
CA ASP A 97 50.64 -11.60 15.85
C ASP A 97 49.56 -10.76 15.15
N ASP A 98 49.57 -9.46 15.42
CA ASP A 98 48.52 -8.54 14.96
C ASP A 98 48.47 -8.46 13.41
N ASP A 99 49.62 -8.62 12.76
CA ASP A 99 49.76 -8.69 11.30
C ASP A 99 49.06 -9.91 10.69
N ALA A 100 49.26 -11.11 11.26
CA ALA A 100 48.61 -12.33 10.82
C ALA A 100 47.09 -12.30 11.10
N ILE A 101 46.68 -11.76 12.25
CA ILE A 101 45.26 -11.61 12.60
C ILE A 101 44.58 -10.63 11.64
N SER A 102 45.21 -9.50 11.34
CA SER A 102 44.69 -8.52 10.38
C SER A 102 44.46 -9.17 9.00
N ARG A 103 45.44 -9.93 8.50
CA ARG A 103 45.30 -10.67 7.23
C ARG A 103 44.19 -11.73 7.26
N ALA A 104 44.06 -12.47 8.35
CA ALA A 104 43.09 -13.56 8.47
C ALA A 104 41.63 -13.05 8.63
N THR A 105 41.44 -11.95 9.35
CA THR A 105 40.12 -11.41 9.70
C THR A 105 39.66 -10.30 8.76
N GLY A 106 40.58 -9.69 8.02
CA GLY A 106 40.33 -8.49 7.24
C GLY A 106 39.95 -7.29 8.09
N LEU A 107 40.40 -7.26 9.36
CA LEU A 107 40.41 -6.08 10.22
C LEU A 107 41.70 -5.28 10.00
N SER A 108 41.66 -3.97 10.22
CA SER A 108 42.87 -3.14 10.20
C SER A 108 43.78 -3.46 11.40
N LEU A 109 45.09 -3.20 11.24
CA LEU A 109 46.06 -3.36 12.33
C LEU A 109 45.66 -2.56 13.57
N GLN A 110 45.11 -1.36 13.39
CA GLN A 110 44.65 -0.53 14.51
C GLN A 110 43.50 -1.19 15.28
N GLU A 111 42.54 -1.80 14.58
CA GLU A 111 41.43 -2.51 15.24
C GLU A 111 41.92 -3.71 16.03
N VAL A 112 42.86 -4.48 15.47
CA VAL A 112 43.47 -5.63 16.16
C VAL A 112 44.27 -5.18 17.38
N ALA A 113 45.08 -4.12 17.25
CA ALA A 113 45.84 -3.55 18.35
C ALA A 113 44.92 -3.05 19.47
N ASN A 114 43.81 -2.39 19.12
CA ASN A 114 42.81 -1.94 20.08
C ASN A 114 42.20 -3.12 20.85
N LEU A 115 41.92 -4.25 20.18
CA LEU A 115 41.42 -5.46 20.84
C LEU A 115 42.42 -6.08 21.83
N ARG A 116 43.72 -5.92 21.59
CA ARG A 116 44.79 -6.40 22.48
C ARG A 116 44.97 -5.49 23.71
N SER A 117 44.58 -4.23 23.60
CA SER A 117 44.65 -3.24 24.69
C SER A 117 43.41 -3.17 25.60
N GLN A 118 42.35 -3.94 25.28
CA GLN A 118 41.17 -4.12 26.13
C GLN A 118 41.42 -5.18 27.21
#